data_AF-A0A2N0VL23-F1
#
_entry.id   AF-A0A2N0VL23-F1
#
_cell.length_a   1.000
_cell.length_b   1.000
_cell.length_c   1.000
_cell.angle_alpha   90.00
_cell.angle_beta   90.00
_cell.angle_gamma   90.00
#
_symmetry.space_group_name_H-M   'P 1'
#
loop_
_entity.id
_entity.type
_entity.pdbx_description
1 polymer ?
#
loop_
_entity_poly.entity_id
_entity_poly.type
_entity_poly.pdbx_seq_one_letter_code
_entity_poly.pdbx_strand_id
1 'polypeptide(L)'
;MWILSLFLLIILAGSAYAGSLKLFTLDKMNPANVLNSLLVLLLFFTLLIVAYSFGYFPQSIAAPFMMIIYTAVAGFFFGYASRLFRDRSDSGTILYQNRSFWVDHAPNLLAAALIIFGFYRTSILTDLPVTGIRVTSGLSLIGFGLFNWTLKAVPEFRSKGVLLLDRLIHWPDVISWHWHEESVLAIEYTVKVGEEERIKQFTTAIPVSDRKEIEMVLKSKMDEFADERQEKLFNGEKTDH
;
A
#
# COMPACT_ATOMS: atom_id res chain seq x y z
N MET A 1 -30.65 15.82 -3.95
CA MET A 1 -29.56 15.32 -4.81
C MET A 1 -28.24 16.04 -4.53
N TRP A 2 -28.15 17.37 -4.71
CA TRP A 2 -26.90 18.14 -4.49
C TRP A 2 -26.28 18.02 -3.10
N ILE A 3 -27.10 18.04 -2.04
CA ILE A 3 -26.63 17.91 -0.65
C ILE A 3 -25.95 16.56 -0.42
N LEU A 4 -26.52 15.47 -0.93
CA LEU A 4 -25.94 14.14 -0.82
C LEU A 4 -24.61 14.06 -1.59
N SER A 5 -24.55 14.61 -2.80
CA SER A 5 -23.31 14.64 -3.59
C SER A 5 -22.20 15.44 -2.90
N LEU A 6 -22.54 16.58 -2.30
CA LEU A 6 -21.60 17.42 -1.57
C LEU A 6 -21.11 16.70 -0.29
N PHE A 7 -22.01 16.03 0.42
CA PHE A 7 -21.66 15.19 1.57
C PHE A 7 -20.71 14.04 1.18
N LEU A 8 -20.99 13.33 0.08
CA LEU A 8 -20.11 12.29 -0.44
C LEU A 8 -18.75 12.83 -0.88
N LEU A 9 -18.70 14.04 -1.46
CA LEU A 9 -17.44 14.68 -1.82
C LEU A 9 -16.60 15.01 -0.59
N ILE A 10 -17.21 15.47 0.51
CA ILE A 10 -16.53 15.67 1.79
C ILE A 10 -15.98 14.34 2.31
N ILE A 11 -16.77 13.26 2.27
CA ILE A 11 -16.32 11.92 2.68
C ILE A 11 -15.14 11.45 1.81
N LEU A 12 -15.22 11.66 0.49
CA LEU A 12 -14.15 11.31 -0.43
C LEU A 12 -12.86 12.05 -0.08
N ALA A 13 -12.93 13.38 0.11
CA ALA A 13 -11.78 14.22 0.44
C ALA A 13 -11.20 13.86 1.81
N GLY A 14 -12.05 13.68 2.83
CA GLY A 14 -11.61 13.27 4.18
C GLY A 14 -10.96 11.89 4.18
N SER A 15 -11.53 10.94 3.44
CA SER A 15 -10.96 9.59 3.32
C SER A 15 -9.67 9.58 2.50
N ALA A 16 -9.57 10.40 1.46
CA ALA A 16 -8.33 10.58 0.69
C ALA A 16 -7.23 11.22 1.54
N TYR A 17 -7.57 12.21 2.36
CA TYR A 17 -6.64 12.76 3.33
C TYR A 17 -6.18 11.68 4.31
N ALA A 18 -7.10 10.91 4.89
CA ALA A 18 -6.77 9.82 5.80
C ALA A 18 -5.87 8.74 5.16
N GLY A 19 -6.14 8.36 3.90
CA GLY A 19 -5.30 7.43 3.14
C GLY A 19 -3.91 7.98 2.82
N SER A 20 -3.79 9.30 2.67
CA SER A 20 -2.50 9.98 2.43
C SER A 20 -1.60 10.05 3.67
N LEU A 21 -2.17 9.89 4.87
CA LEU A 21 -1.42 9.84 6.12
C LEU A 21 -0.75 8.48 6.31
N LYS A 22 0.42 8.45 6.98
CA LYS A 22 1.19 7.21 7.30
C LYS A 22 0.58 6.37 8.45
N LEU A 23 -0.74 6.46 8.66
CA LEU A 23 -1.45 5.72 9.72
C LEU A 23 -1.49 4.21 9.42
N PHE A 24 -1.58 3.87 8.13
CA PHE A 24 -1.63 2.48 7.66
C PHE A 24 -0.33 2.10 6.96
N THR A 25 0.33 1.06 7.48
CA THR A 25 1.49 0.43 6.85
C THR A 25 1.23 -1.07 6.61
N LEU A 26 1.55 -1.57 5.41
CA LEU A 26 1.30 -2.96 5.02
C LEU A 26 2.11 -3.96 5.86
N ASP A 27 3.27 -3.53 6.39
CA ASP A 27 4.12 -4.29 7.31
C ASP A 27 3.40 -4.69 8.63
N LYS A 28 2.30 -4.03 9.01
CA LYS A 28 1.48 -4.42 10.17
C LYS A 28 0.42 -5.49 9.85
N MET A 29 0.23 -5.83 8.57
CA MET A 29 -0.76 -6.82 8.12
C MET A 29 -0.20 -8.24 8.26
N ASN A 30 -0.33 -8.81 9.46
CA ASN A 30 -0.11 -10.24 9.69
C ASN A 30 -1.32 -11.04 9.13
N PRO A 31 -1.15 -12.22 8.49
CA PRO A 31 -2.23 -13.10 8.09
C PRO A 31 -3.37 -13.25 9.11
N ALA A 32 -3.05 -13.36 10.40
CA ALA A 32 -4.06 -13.44 11.46
C ALA A 32 -4.92 -12.16 11.55
N ASN A 33 -4.30 -10.98 11.48
CA ASN A 33 -5.00 -9.70 11.52
C ASN A 33 -5.87 -9.51 10.28
N VAL A 34 -5.38 -9.92 9.11
CA VAL A 34 -6.15 -9.87 7.85
C VAL A 34 -7.37 -10.78 7.95
N LEU A 35 -7.18 -12.03 8.38
CA LEU A 35 -8.28 -12.98 8.53
C LEU A 35 -9.32 -12.51 9.55
N ASN A 36 -8.88 -12.03 10.72
CA ASN A 36 -9.78 -11.48 11.74
C ASN A 36 -10.56 -10.26 11.22
N SER A 37 -9.89 -9.37 10.48
CA SER A 37 -10.55 -8.20 9.88
C SER A 37 -11.60 -8.60 8.83
N LEU A 38 -11.29 -9.60 8.00
CA LEU A 38 -12.24 -10.15 7.02
C LEU A 38 -13.43 -10.82 7.71
N LEU A 39 -13.20 -11.54 8.80
CA LEU A 39 -14.25 -12.21 9.58
C LEU A 39 -15.19 -11.18 10.24
N VAL A 40 -14.64 -10.12 10.84
CA VAL A 40 -15.43 -9.00 11.38
C VAL A 40 -16.26 -8.33 10.29
N LEU A 41 -15.67 -8.10 9.11
CA LEU A 41 -16.37 -7.51 7.97
C LEU A 41 -17.52 -8.41 7.48
N LEU A 42 -17.28 -9.72 7.37
CA LEU A 42 -18.28 -10.71 6.98
C LEU A 42 -19.44 -10.74 7.98
N LEU A 43 -19.12 -10.78 9.28
CA LEU A 43 -20.12 -10.76 10.35
C LEU A 43 -20.97 -9.49 10.28
N PHE A 44 -20.33 -8.32 10.11
CA PHE A 44 -21.02 -7.04 9.98
C PHE A 44 -22.00 -7.02 8.80
N PHE A 45 -21.57 -7.46 7.61
CA PHE A 45 -22.46 -7.53 6.44
C PHE A 45 -23.56 -8.56 6.61
N THR A 46 -23.29 -9.69 7.28
CA THR A 46 -24.31 -10.70 7.57
C THR A 46 -25.41 -10.11 8.46
N LEU A 47 -25.04 -9.35 9.50
CA LEU A 47 -26.00 -8.65 10.36
C LEU A 47 -26.83 -7.63 9.59
N LEU A 48 -26.22 -6.89 8.65
CA LEU A 48 -26.97 -5.95 7.79
C LEU A 48 -27.98 -6.67 6.88
N ILE A 49 -27.63 -7.83 6.33
CA ILE A 49 -28.55 -8.64 5.51
C ILE A 49 -29.73 -9.14 6.37
N VAL A 50 -29.44 -9.60 7.60
CA VAL A 50 -30.49 -10.00 8.54
C VAL A 50 -31.40 -8.81 8.88
N ALA A 51 -30.83 -7.64 9.19
CA ALA A 51 -31.59 -6.42 9.46
C ALA A 51 -32.44 -5.96 8.25
N TYR A 52 -31.92 -6.12 7.04
CA TYR A 52 -32.68 -5.88 5.80
C TYR A 52 -33.86 -6.85 5.69
N SER A 53 -33.66 -8.15 5.97
CA SER A 53 -34.70 -9.18 5.91
C SER A 53 -35.84 -8.94 6.92
N PHE A 54 -35.54 -8.38 8.09
CA PHE A 54 -36.55 -8.02 9.10
C PHE A 54 -37.19 -6.64 8.86
N GLY A 55 -36.80 -5.92 7.80
CA GLY A 55 -37.34 -4.61 7.46
C GLY A 55 -36.76 -3.43 8.25
N TYR A 56 -35.80 -3.68 9.16
CA TYR A 56 -35.11 -2.62 9.92
C TYR A 56 -34.12 -1.82 9.06
N PHE A 57 -33.69 -2.36 7.92
CA PHE A 57 -32.75 -1.71 7.01
C PHE A 57 -33.30 -1.65 5.58
N PRO A 58 -34.35 -0.85 5.29
CA PRO A 58 -34.95 -0.78 3.97
C PRO A 58 -34.01 -0.18 2.91
N GLN A 59 -34.34 -0.39 1.64
CA GLN A 59 -33.53 0.06 0.50
C GLN A 59 -33.24 1.57 0.50
N SER A 60 -34.15 2.39 1.02
CA SER A 60 -33.99 3.84 1.16
C SER A 60 -32.83 4.24 2.07
N ILE A 61 -32.46 3.40 3.04
CA ILE A 61 -31.33 3.59 3.95
C ILE A 61 -30.10 2.83 3.45
N ALA A 62 -30.30 1.61 2.97
CA ALA A 62 -29.21 0.75 2.50
C ALA A 62 -28.43 1.37 1.34
N ALA A 63 -29.13 1.99 0.39
CA ALA A 63 -28.49 2.58 -0.78
C ALA A 63 -27.54 3.76 -0.44
N PRO A 64 -27.98 4.81 0.30
CA PRO A 64 -27.08 5.87 0.75
C PRO A 64 -25.94 5.36 1.64
N PHE A 65 -26.20 4.40 2.53
CA PHE A 65 -25.18 3.82 3.40
C PHE A 65 -24.07 3.14 2.59
N MET A 66 -24.42 2.32 1.61
CA MET A 66 -23.43 1.68 0.73
C MET A 66 -22.68 2.70 -0.14
N MET A 67 -23.36 3.76 -0.60
CA MET A 67 -22.70 4.85 -1.33
C MET A 67 -21.63 5.54 -0.48
N ILE A 68 -21.89 5.75 0.81
CA ILE A 68 -20.91 6.31 1.77
C ILE A 68 -19.72 5.37 1.91
N ILE A 69 -19.95 4.07 2.12
CA ILE A 69 -18.88 3.07 2.24
C ILE A 69 -18.02 3.06 0.97
N TYR A 70 -18.63 2.93 -0.21
CA TYR A 70 -17.87 2.91 -1.46
C TYR A 70 -17.08 4.20 -1.69
N THR A 71 -17.66 5.35 -1.36
CA THR A 71 -16.97 6.64 -1.48
C THR A 71 -15.80 6.76 -0.51
N ALA A 72 -15.96 6.30 0.73
CA ALA A 72 -14.89 6.28 1.72
C ALA A 72 -13.74 5.36 1.27
N VAL A 73 -14.07 4.15 0.81
CA VAL A 73 -13.10 3.19 0.27
C VAL A 73 -12.37 3.76 -0.94
N ALA A 74 -13.09 4.37 -1.88
CA ALA A 74 -12.49 5.03 -3.04
C ALA A 74 -11.49 6.10 -2.60
N GLY A 75 -11.94 7.04 -1.76
CA GLY A 75 -11.12 8.14 -1.26
C GLY A 75 -9.85 7.63 -0.60
N PHE A 76 -9.98 6.67 0.33
CA PHE A 76 -8.85 6.07 1.03
C PHE A 76 -7.81 5.50 0.06
N PHE A 77 -8.22 4.67 -0.91
CA PHE A 77 -7.29 4.08 -1.86
C PHE A 77 -6.67 5.10 -2.83
N PHE A 78 -7.42 6.12 -3.26
CA PHE A 78 -6.86 7.23 -4.04
C PHE A 78 -5.77 7.99 -3.26
N GLY A 79 -6.06 8.34 -1.99
CA GLY A 79 -5.11 9.01 -1.12
C GLY A 79 -3.86 8.19 -0.87
N TYR A 80 -4.04 6.89 -0.63
CA TYR A 80 -2.94 5.96 -0.41
C TYR A 80 -2.09 5.77 -1.68
N ALA A 81 -2.72 5.59 -2.84
CA ALA A 81 -2.01 5.47 -4.12
C ALA A 81 -1.21 6.73 -4.44
N SER A 82 -1.76 7.91 -4.16
CA SER A 82 -1.07 9.20 -4.31
C SER A 82 0.15 9.30 -3.39
N ARG A 83 0.01 8.90 -2.12
CA ARG A 83 1.13 8.82 -1.17
C ARG A 83 2.23 7.90 -1.69
N LEU A 84 1.87 6.71 -2.12
CA LEU A 84 2.82 5.71 -2.62
C LEU A 84 3.54 6.18 -3.89
N PHE A 85 2.82 6.87 -4.78
CA PHE A 85 3.39 7.49 -5.97
C PHE A 85 4.40 8.58 -5.61
N ARG A 86 4.08 9.44 -4.62
CA ARG A 86 4.99 10.47 -4.13
C ARG A 86 6.24 9.86 -3.47
N ASP A 87 6.05 8.90 -2.57
CA ASP A 87 7.17 8.23 -1.89
C ASP A 87 8.12 7.57 -2.90
N ARG A 88 7.57 6.94 -3.96
CA ARG A 88 8.37 6.39 -5.06
C ARG A 88 9.08 7.47 -5.88
N SER A 89 8.42 8.58 -6.18
CA SER A 89 9.03 9.69 -6.92
C SER A 89 10.17 10.34 -6.13
N ASP A 90 10.00 10.46 -4.81
CA ASP A 90 10.97 11.12 -3.93
C ASP A 90 12.17 10.23 -3.58
N SER A 91 12.04 8.90 -3.71
CA SER A 91 13.07 7.91 -3.35
C SER A 91 14.30 7.86 -4.28
N GLY A 92 14.31 8.66 -5.35
CA GLY A 92 15.47 8.82 -6.24
C GLY A 92 15.55 7.78 -7.36
N THR A 93 16.72 7.67 -8.00
CA THR A 93 16.94 6.82 -9.17
C THR A 93 16.95 5.34 -8.78
N ILE A 94 16.43 4.49 -9.67
CA ILE A 94 16.45 3.03 -9.49
C ILE A 94 17.86 2.54 -9.78
N LEU A 95 18.47 1.88 -8.80
CA LEU A 95 19.79 1.26 -8.91
C LEU A 95 19.66 -0.23 -9.26
N TYR A 96 18.69 -0.92 -8.65
CA TYR A 96 18.38 -2.30 -8.97
C TYR A 96 16.91 -2.60 -8.69
N GLN A 97 16.31 -3.42 -9.55
CA GLN A 97 14.96 -3.96 -9.37
C GLN A 97 14.89 -5.30 -10.08
N ASN A 98 14.52 -6.36 -9.36
CA ASN A 98 14.25 -7.65 -9.98
C ASN A 98 13.00 -7.52 -10.87
N ARG A 99 13.19 -7.70 -12.17
CA ARG A 99 12.11 -7.67 -13.16
C ARG A 99 11.77 -9.09 -13.58
N SER A 100 10.67 -9.60 -13.05
CA SER A 100 10.06 -10.84 -13.53
C SER A 100 8.72 -10.52 -14.16
N PHE A 101 8.43 -11.16 -15.30
CA PHE A 101 7.18 -10.92 -16.04
C PHE A 101 5.95 -11.06 -15.13
N TRP A 102 5.91 -12.13 -14.32
CA TRP A 102 4.80 -12.41 -13.42
C TRP A 102 4.68 -11.40 -12.29
N VAL A 103 5.81 -10.82 -11.86
CA VAL A 103 5.84 -9.93 -10.71
C VAL A 103 5.59 -8.48 -11.11
N ASP A 104 5.96 -8.10 -12.33
CA ASP A 104 5.71 -6.76 -12.86
C ASP A 104 4.40 -6.63 -13.63
N HIS A 105 4.05 -7.59 -14.49
CA HIS A 105 2.90 -7.44 -15.38
C HIS A 105 1.61 -7.98 -14.79
N ALA A 106 1.63 -9.07 -14.02
CA ALA A 106 0.37 -9.65 -13.52
C ALA A 106 -0.38 -8.71 -12.56
N PRO A 107 0.26 -8.06 -11.57
CA PRO A 107 -0.41 -7.07 -10.72
C PRO A 107 -0.90 -5.85 -11.52
N ASN A 108 -0.10 -5.39 -12.49
CA ASN A 108 -0.46 -4.27 -13.35
C ASN A 108 -1.65 -4.59 -14.27
N LEU A 109 -1.73 -5.82 -14.80
CA LEU A 109 -2.84 -6.27 -15.62
C LEU A 109 -4.12 -6.39 -14.80
N LEU A 110 -4.03 -6.92 -13.58
CA LEU A 110 -5.15 -6.95 -12.64
C LEU A 110 -5.63 -5.54 -12.31
N ALA A 111 -4.70 -4.62 -12.03
CA ALA A 111 -5.00 -3.22 -11.79
C ALA A 111 -5.70 -2.56 -13.00
N ALA A 112 -5.20 -2.79 -14.21
CA ALA A 112 -5.82 -2.30 -15.44
C ALA A 112 -7.26 -2.83 -15.59
N ALA A 113 -7.45 -4.14 -15.39
CA ALA A 113 -8.75 -4.78 -15.47
C ALA A 113 -9.74 -4.19 -14.45
N LEU A 114 -9.30 -3.96 -13.21
CA LEU A 114 -10.12 -3.32 -12.17
C LEU A 114 -10.49 -1.89 -12.52
N ILE A 115 -9.57 -1.11 -13.08
CA ILE A 115 -9.83 0.27 -13.51
C ILE A 115 -10.85 0.29 -14.66
N ILE A 116 -10.64 -0.53 -15.69
CA ILE A 116 -11.55 -0.64 -16.84
C ILE A 116 -12.94 -1.10 -16.38
N PHE A 117 -12.99 -2.14 -15.54
CA PHE A 117 -14.25 -2.63 -14.97
C PHE A 117 -14.92 -1.57 -14.09
N GLY A 118 -14.16 -0.78 -13.35
CA GLY A 118 -14.64 0.37 -12.59
C GLY A 118 -15.29 1.43 -13.48
N PHE A 119 -14.65 1.80 -14.60
CA PHE A 119 -15.24 2.70 -15.60
C PHE A 119 -16.50 2.13 -16.26
N TYR A 120 -16.52 0.82 -16.56
CA TYR A 120 -17.73 0.16 -17.04
C TYR A 120 -18.85 0.24 -15.98
N ARG A 121 -18.50 0.03 -14.70
CA ARG A 121 -19.46 0.02 -13.60
C ARG A 121 -20.10 1.37 -13.32
N THR A 122 -19.39 2.48 -13.55
CA THR A 122 -19.98 3.83 -13.42
C THR A 122 -21.06 4.11 -14.46
N SER A 123 -21.13 3.27 -15.51
CA SER A 123 -22.04 3.43 -16.65
C SER A 123 -21.85 4.73 -17.44
N ILE A 124 -20.67 5.38 -17.30
CA ILE A 124 -20.32 6.60 -18.05
C ILE A 124 -20.15 6.31 -19.55
N LEU A 125 -19.72 5.09 -19.89
CA LEU A 125 -19.43 4.65 -21.26
C LEU A 125 -20.50 3.72 -21.85
N THR A 126 -21.65 3.59 -21.19
CA THR A 126 -22.72 2.63 -21.57
C THR A 126 -24.08 3.31 -21.50
N ASP A 127 -25.05 2.88 -22.30
CA ASP A 127 -26.42 3.42 -22.31
C ASP A 127 -27.28 3.06 -21.07
N LEU A 128 -26.66 2.49 -20.03
CA LEU A 128 -27.32 2.16 -18.78
C LEU A 128 -27.53 3.40 -17.90
N PRO A 129 -28.59 3.44 -17.08
CA PRO A 129 -28.87 4.59 -16.23
C PRO A 129 -27.76 4.79 -15.20
N VAL A 130 -27.21 6.01 -15.17
CA VAL A 130 -26.22 6.43 -14.17
C VAL A 130 -26.93 6.59 -12.83
N THR A 131 -26.52 5.78 -11.85
CA THR A 131 -27.04 5.85 -10.47
C THR A 131 -25.90 6.10 -9.49
N GLY A 132 -26.22 6.74 -8.35
CA GLY A 132 -25.20 7.06 -7.34
C GLY A 132 -24.45 5.84 -6.82
N ILE A 133 -25.11 4.69 -6.68
CA ILE A 133 -24.47 3.42 -6.30
C ILE A 133 -23.49 2.95 -7.37
N ARG A 134 -23.86 3.03 -8.66
CA ARG A 134 -22.98 2.63 -9.77
C ARG A 134 -21.73 3.50 -9.84
N VAL A 135 -21.89 4.81 -9.70
CA VAL A 135 -20.76 5.75 -9.70
C VAL A 135 -19.82 5.49 -8.52
N THR A 136 -20.36 5.45 -7.30
CA THR A 136 -19.54 5.28 -6.08
C THR A 136 -18.84 3.91 -6.04
N SER A 137 -19.53 2.83 -6.41
CA SER A 137 -18.91 1.50 -6.54
C SER A 137 -17.90 1.39 -7.67
N GLY A 138 -18.10 2.08 -8.80
CA GLY A 138 -17.09 2.16 -9.86
C GLY A 138 -15.85 2.93 -9.42
N LEU A 139 -16.03 4.04 -8.69
CA LEU A 139 -14.92 4.81 -8.13
C LEU A 139 -14.09 4.02 -7.11
N SER A 140 -14.73 3.17 -6.28
CA SER A 140 -13.99 2.33 -5.33
C SER A 140 -13.13 1.28 -6.04
N LEU A 141 -13.62 0.71 -7.14
CA LEU A 141 -12.86 -0.21 -7.99
C LEU A 141 -11.68 0.49 -8.67
N ILE A 142 -11.90 1.70 -9.20
CA ILE A 142 -10.81 2.50 -9.81
C ILE A 142 -9.75 2.84 -8.76
N GLY A 143 -10.16 3.31 -7.58
CA GLY A 143 -9.26 3.64 -6.48
C GLY A 143 -8.43 2.42 -6.06
N PHE A 144 -9.08 1.27 -5.86
CA PHE A 144 -8.38 0.02 -5.54
C PHE A 144 -7.45 -0.45 -6.66
N GLY A 145 -7.85 -0.28 -7.92
CA GLY A 145 -7.01 -0.57 -9.08
C GLY A 145 -5.76 0.31 -9.13
N LEU A 146 -5.87 1.62 -8.86
CA LEU A 146 -4.72 2.53 -8.77
C LEU A 146 -3.80 2.22 -7.59
N PHE A 147 -4.36 1.83 -6.45
CA PHE A 147 -3.59 1.31 -5.34
C PHE A 147 -2.78 0.07 -5.76
N ASN A 148 -3.41 -0.90 -6.43
CA ASN A 148 -2.73 -2.10 -6.88
C ASN A 148 -1.68 -1.82 -7.97
N TRP A 149 -1.95 -0.85 -8.85
CA TRP A 149 -0.99 -0.38 -9.86
C TRP A 149 0.26 0.24 -9.22
N THR A 150 0.07 1.01 -8.14
CA THR A 150 1.16 1.68 -7.44
C THR A 150 1.90 0.74 -6.50
N LEU A 151 1.27 -0.33 -6.01
CA LEU A 151 1.89 -1.32 -5.15
C LEU A 151 2.87 -2.22 -5.91
N LYS A 152 4.09 -2.33 -5.39
CA LYS A 152 5.12 -3.23 -5.92
C LYS A 152 5.51 -4.23 -4.85
N ALA A 153 5.34 -5.51 -5.17
CA ALA A 153 5.63 -6.62 -4.24
C ALA A 153 7.14 -6.86 -4.07
N VAL A 154 7.95 -6.47 -5.06
CA VAL A 154 9.40 -6.67 -5.07
C VAL A 154 10.09 -5.42 -4.54
N PRO A 155 11.15 -5.56 -3.71
CA PRO A 155 11.94 -4.42 -3.27
C PRO A 155 12.63 -3.73 -4.46
N GLU A 156 12.54 -2.41 -4.47
CA GLU A 156 13.26 -1.54 -5.40
C GLU A 156 14.43 -0.90 -4.66
N PHE A 157 15.64 -1.14 -5.13
CA PHE A 157 16.86 -0.53 -4.59
C PHE A 157 17.06 0.80 -5.30
N ARG A 158 17.02 1.89 -4.54
CA ARG A 158 17.09 3.25 -5.07
C ARG A 158 18.21 4.05 -4.43
N SER A 159 18.52 5.21 -4.99
CA SER A 159 19.64 6.03 -4.52
C SER A 159 19.51 6.47 -3.06
N LYS A 160 18.30 6.74 -2.57
CA LYS A 160 18.06 7.17 -1.17
C LYS A 160 17.78 6.04 -0.18
N GLY A 161 17.53 4.83 -0.66
CA GLY A 161 17.17 3.68 0.18
C GLY A 161 16.54 2.53 -0.59
N VAL A 162 16.04 1.55 0.15
CA VAL A 162 15.29 0.41 -0.39
C VAL A 162 13.81 0.65 -0.18
N LEU A 163 13.04 0.68 -1.27
CA LEU A 163 11.59 0.80 -1.24
C LEU A 163 10.96 -0.60 -1.26
N LEU A 164 10.31 -1.01 -0.18
CA LEU A 164 9.62 -2.28 -0.04
C LEU A 164 8.15 -2.05 0.26
N LEU A 165 7.25 -2.52 -0.62
CA LEU A 165 5.80 -2.31 -0.54
C LEU A 165 5.46 -0.82 -0.42
N ASP A 166 5.18 -0.35 0.79
CA ASP A 166 4.80 1.02 1.13
C ASP A 166 5.80 1.72 2.07
N ARG A 167 6.97 1.12 2.29
CA ARG A 167 8.01 1.63 3.19
C ARG A 167 9.29 1.93 2.42
N LEU A 168 9.81 3.14 2.61
CA LEU A 168 11.18 3.48 2.26
C LEU A 168 12.08 3.21 3.47
N ILE A 169 13.07 2.33 3.30
CA ILE A 169 14.13 2.05 4.26
C ILE A 169 15.34 2.84 3.81
N HIS A 170 15.76 3.86 4.55
CA HIS A 170 16.91 4.66 4.16
C HIS A 170 18.21 3.87 4.34
N TRP A 171 19.21 4.13 3.50
CA TRP A 171 20.50 3.42 3.56
C TRP A 171 21.21 3.47 4.92
N PRO A 172 21.16 4.58 5.69
CA PRO A 172 21.71 4.61 7.04
C PRO A 172 20.98 3.69 8.03
N ASP A 173 19.74 3.32 7.76
CA ASP A 173 18.94 2.44 8.62
C ASP A 173 19.14 0.95 8.25
N VAL A 174 19.83 0.65 7.14
CA VAL A 174 20.22 -0.72 6.76
C VAL A 174 21.48 -1.12 7.53
N ILE A 175 21.41 -2.17 8.34
CA ILE A 175 22.52 -2.61 9.21
C ILE A 175 23.44 -3.56 8.46
N SER A 176 22.86 -4.61 7.89
CA SER A 176 23.60 -5.71 7.28
C SER A 176 22.81 -6.33 6.14
N TRP A 177 23.51 -7.06 5.27
CA TRP A 177 22.90 -7.93 4.28
C TRP A 177 23.70 -9.22 4.19
N HIS A 178 23.02 -10.33 3.92
CA HIS A 178 23.65 -11.62 3.71
C HIS A 178 22.82 -12.48 2.76
N TRP A 179 23.50 -13.38 2.05
CA TRP A 179 22.82 -14.41 1.24
C TRP A 179 22.41 -15.56 2.15
N HIS A 180 21.10 -15.82 2.26
CA HIS A 180 20.60 -16.98 3.00
C HIS A 180 20.71 -18.25 2.15
N GLU A 181 20.41 -18.12 0.85
CA GLU A 181 20.58 -19.15 -0.18
C GLU A 181 21.20 -18.52 -1.43
N GLU A 182 21.51 -19.31 -2.46
CA GLU A 182 22.13 -18.82 -3.69
C GLU A 182 21.33 -17.72 -4.40
N SER A 183 20.01 -17.72 -4.22
CA SER A 183 19.07 -16.79 -4.85
C SER A 183 18.25 -15.98 -3.84
N VAL A 184 18.54 -16.07 -2.53
CA VAL A 184 17.77 -15.38 -1.49
C VAL A 184 18.66 -14.43 -0.72
N LEU A 185 18.37 -13.14 -0.86
CA LEU A 185 19.05 -12.06 -0.14
C LEU A 185 18.23 -11.66 1.08
N ALA A 186 18.88 -11.62 2.23
CA ALA A 186 18.36 -11.07 3.47
C ALA A 186 18.97 -9.68 3.72
N ILE A 187 18.13 -8.73 4.13
CA ILE A 187 18.55 -7.39 4.54
C ILE A 187 17.97 -7.10 5.93
N GLU A 188 18.85 -6.72 6.85
CA GLU A 188 18.53 -6.32 8.21
C GLU A 188 18.55 -4.79 8.32
N TYR A 189 17.54 -4.24 8.99
CA TYR A 189 17.35 -2.80 9.10
C TYR A 189 16.72 -2.41 10.44
N THR A 190 17.02 -1.20 10.91
CA THR A 190 16.42 -0.64 12.12
C THR A 190 15.08 0.01 11.83
N VAL A 191 14.13 -0.19 12.75
CA VAL A 191 12.84 0.48 12.74
C VAL A 191 12.55 0.98 14.14
N LYS A 192 12.29 2.29 14.26
CA LYS A 192 11.74 2.87 15.49
C LYS A 192 10.26 2.46 15.63
N VAL A 193 9.95 1.72 16.68
CA VAL A 193 8.58 1.35 17.06
C VAL A 193 8.29 1.94 18.44
N GLY A 194 7.70 3.14 18.45
CA GLY A 194 7.59 3.92 19.69
C GLY A 194 8.95 4.50 20.07
N GLU A 195 9.41 4.20 21.28
CA GLU A 195 10.72 4.61 21.81
C GLU A 195 11.80 3.55 21.60
N GLU A 196 11.44 2.32 21.21
CA GLU A 196 12.39 1.22 21.00
C GLU A 196 12.85 1.15 19.53
N GLU A 197 14.16 1.03 19.32
CA GLU A 197 14.71 0.55 18.05
C GLU A 197 14.63 -0.97 17.97
N ARG A 198 13.94 -1.47 16.94
CA ARG A 198 13.85 -2.90 16.65
C ARG A 198 14.51 -3.20 15.32
N ILE A 199 15.31 -4.27 15.31
CA ILE A 199 15.88 -4.81 14.08
C ILE A 199 14.82 -5.67 13.41
N LYS A 200 14.53 -5.38 12.15
CA LYS A 200 13.68 -6.20 11.28
C LYS A 200 14.53 -6.75 10.14
N GLN A 201 14.08 -7.86 9.59
CA GLN A 201 14.69 -8.49 8.42
C GLN A 201 13.62 -8.69 7.35
N PHE A 202 13.98 -8.42 6.10
CA PHE A 202 13.20 -8.89 4.96
C PHE A 202 14.07 -9.74 4.06
N THR A 203 13.44 -10.71 3.40
CA THR A 203 14.08 -11.58 2.41
C THR A 203 13.50 -11.32 1.04
N THR A 204 14.34 -11.37 0.01
CA THR A 204 13.92 -11.22 -1.37
C THR A 204 14.63 -12.22 -2.27
N ALA A 205 13.90 -12.75 -3.25
CA ALA A 205 14.46 -13.61 -4.27
C ALA A 205 15.13 -12.76 -5.36
N ILE A 206 16.37 -13.10 -5.68
CA ILE A 206 17.22 -12.45 -6.69
C ILE A 206 17.76 -13.53 -7.63
N PRO A 207 17.59 -13.39 -8.95
CA PRO A 207 18.18 -14.29 -9.92
C PRO A 207 19.71 -14.35 -9.75
N VAL A 208 20.28 -15.56 -9.88
CA VAL A 208 21.73 -15.77 -9.74
C VAL A 208 22.54 -14.93 -10.76
N SER A 209 21.94 -14.62 -11.92
CA SER A 209 22.53 -13.73 -12.94
C SER A 209 22.82 -12.33 -12.42
N ASP A 210 21.98 -11.83 -11.52
CA ASP A 210 21.98 -10.43 -11.06
C ASP A 210 22.77 -10.26 -9.76
N ARG A 211 23.23 -11.36 -9.18
CA ARG A 211 23.93 -11.40 -7.88
C ARG A 211 25.10 -10.44 -7.81
N LYS A 212 25.95 -10.42 -8.84
CA LYS A 212 27.14 -9.54 -8.86
C LYS A 212 26.75 -8.06 -8.92
N GLU A 213 25.70 -7.73 -9.65
CA GLU A 213 25.21 -6.36 -9.79
C GLU A 213 24.68 -5.85 -8.45
N ILE A 214 23.82 -6.64 -7.79
CA ILE A 214 23.28 -6.23 -6.49
C ILE A 214 24.34 -6.19 -5.39
N GLU A 215 25.29 -7.12 -5.37
CA GLU A 215 26.41 -7.07 -4.42
C GLU A 215 27.24 -5.79 -4.59
N MET A 216 27.46 -5.35 -5.83
CA MET A 216 28.17 -4.10 -6.09
C MET A 216 27.39 -2.88 -5.60
N VAL A 217 26.07 -2.84 -5.85
CA VAL A 217 25.19 -1.77 -5.36
C VAL A 217 25.17 -1.73 -3.83
N LEU A 218 25.00 -2.89 -3.19
CA LEU A 218 24.94 -3.00 -1.73
C LEU A 218 26.27 -2.59 -1.08
N LYS A 219 27.41 -3.08 -1.58
CA LYS A 219 28.73 -2.68 -1.06
C LYS A 219 28.95 -1.19 -1.20
N SER A 220 28.73 -0.65 -2.40
CA SER A 220 28.89 0.79 -2.67
C SER A 220 28.03 1.64 -1.73
N LYS A 221 26.77 1.25 -1.49
CA LYS A 221 25.87 2.00 -0.61
C LYS A 221 26.15 1.77 0.87
N MET A 222 26.63 0.59 1.25
CA MET A 222 27.05 0.34 2.63
C MET A 222 28.26 1.18 3.02
N ASP A 223 29.22 1.33 2.10
CA ASP A 223 30.43 2.13 2.28
C ASP A 223 30.11 3.64 2.25
N GLU A 224 29.29 4.10 1.31
CA GLU A 224 28.89 5.51 1.18
C GLU A 224 28.19 6.04 2.45
N PHE A 225 27.37 5.22 3.09
CA PHE A 225 26.60 5.58 4.28
C PHE A 225 27.19 5.00 5.57
N ALA A 226 28.45 4.55 5.57
CA ALA A 226 29.09 3.94 6.74
C ALA A 226 29.17 4.91 7.93
N ASP A 227 29.62 6.13 7.68
CA ASP A 227 29.80 7.16 8.71
C ASP A 227 28.47 7.59 9.34
N GLU A 228 27.44 7.84 8.51
CA GLU A 228 26.09 8.20 8.98
C GLU A 228 25.43 7.08 9.79
N ARG A 229 25.64 5.83 9.38
CA ARG A 229 25.14 4.64 10.11
C ARG A 229 25.84 4.51 11.46
N GLN A 230 27.16 4.69 11.48
CA GLN A 230 27.94 4.66 12.73
C GLN A 230 27.48 5.77 13.67
N GLU A 231 27.29 6.99 13.18
CA GLU A 231 26.79 8.09 14.00
C GLU A 231 25.42 7.77 14.61
N LYS A 232 24.48 7.23 13.83
CA LYS A 232 23.15 6.84 14.33
C LYS A 232 23.21 5.75 15.39
N LEU A 233 23.98 4.69 15.16
CA LEU A 233 24.08 3.56 16.09
C LEU A 233 24.79 3.93 17.40
N PHE A 234 25.80 4.80 17.36
CA PHE A 234 26.60 5.16 18.54
C PHE A 234 26.16 6.44 19.27
N ASN A 235 25.49 7.39 18.60
CA ASN A 235 24.92 8.58 19.27
C ASN A 235 23.47 8.38 19.72
N GLY A 236 22.77 7.34 19.24
CA GLY A 236 21.45 6.96 19.76
C GLY A 236 21.45 6.52 21.24
N GLU A 237 22.60 6.08 21.77
CA GLU A 237 22.77 5.71 23.18
C GLU A 237 23.06 6.90 24.12
N LYS A 238 23.30 8.12 23.60
CA LYS A 238 23.79 9.26 24.41
C LYS A 238 22.72 10.18 25.01
N THR A 239 21.43 9.87 24.88
CA THR A 239 20.34 10.73 25.38
C THR A 239 19.57 10.21 26.60
N ASP A 240 20.05 9.17 27.28
CA ASP A 240 19.43 8.62 28.50
C ASP A 240 20.28 8.83 29.77
N HIS A 241 20.62 10.08 30.08
CA HIS A 241 21.11 10.48 31.41
C HIS A 241 20.39 11.73 31.92
#